data_AF-A0A3P8L6T6-F1
#
_entry.id   AF-A0A3P8L6T6-F1
#
_cell.length_a   1.000
_cell.length_b   1.000
_cell.length_c   1.000
_cell.angle_alpha   90.00
_cell.angle_beta   90.00
_cell.angle_gamma   90.00
#
_symmetry.space_group_name_H-M   'P 1'
#
loop_
_entity.id
_entity.type
_entity.pdbx_description
1 polymer ?
#
loop_
_entity_poly.entity_id
_entity_poly.type
_entity_poly.pdbx_seq_one_letter_code
_entity_poly.pdbx_strand_id
1 'polypeptide(L)'
;MFRTLKEKYITLTVIFALTCILTIISAALLAAGRFETYIEGNLVLIAGVNLGVLVATVIFTMFTTATIVLTFILYNLKMAKRIEDFKRFKYAKLTLIFVFVALILYSIATTSAFLYFVLGLVVKNMKNANLNLVSVFSDIFSVLFYLTILVGLGLIVTYYVLFNIIYKNISRARREQAKKNE
;
A
#
# COMPACT_ATOMS: atom_id res chain seq x y z
N MET A 1 0.08 -32.39 -5.29
CA MET A 1 -0.78 -31.25 -4.87
C MET A 1 -0.15 -30.34 -3.78
N PHE A 2 0.69 -30.85 -2.86
CA PHE A 2 1.33 -30.02 -1.83
C PHE A 2 2.43 -29.07 -2.36
N ARG A 3 3.16 -29.47 -3.41
CA ARG A 3 4.21 -28.64 -4.04
C ARG A 3 3.68 -27.29 -4.55
N THR A 4 2.55 -27.33 -5.28
CA THR A 4 1.90 -26.12 -5.81
C THR A 4 1.28 -25.22 -4.74
N LEU A 5 1.02 -25.73 -3.54
CA LEU A 5 0.58 -24.94 -2.38
C LEU A 5 1.73 -24.14 -1.76
N LYS A 6 2.89 -24.79 -1.62
CA LYS A 6 4.10 -24.18 -1.08
C LYS A 6 4.61 -23.07 -1.99
N GLU A 7 4.68 -23.32 -3.30
CA GLU A 7 5.07 -22.31 -4.30
C GLU A 7 4.13 -21.10 -4.28
N LYS A 8 2.82 -21.33 -4.27
CA LYS A 8 1.81 -20.26 -4.22
C LYS A 8 1.85 -19.44 -2.93
N TYR A 9 2.25 -20.02 -1.80
CA TYR A 9 2.45 -19.32 -0.54
C TYR A 9 3.68 -18.41 -0.61
N ILE A 10 4.81 -18.95 -1.10
CA ILE A 10 6.05 -18.18 -1.29
C ILE A 10 5.81 -16.96 -2.18
N THR A 11 5.11 -17.12 -3.31
CA THR A 11 4.80 -15.98 -4.20
C THR A 11 3.99 -14.89 -3.49
N LEU A 12 3.00 -15.24 -2.65
CA LEU A 12 2.21 -14.25 -1.91
C LEU A 12 3.04 -13.53 -0.85
N THR A 13 3.89 -14.25 -0.12
CA THR A 13 4.80 -13.67 0.87
C THR A 13 5.82 -12.72 0.22
N VAL A 14 6.35 -13.06 -0.95
CA VAL A 14 7.27 -12.20 -1.69
C VAL A 14 6.58 -10.92 -2.17
N ILE A 15 5.39 -11.03 -2.77
CA ILE A 15 4.63 -9.85 -3.22
C ILE A 15 4.24 -8.96 -2.03
N PHE A 16 3.93 -9.56 -0.88
CA PHE A 16 3.68 -8.85 0.36
C PHE A 16 4.89 -8.06 0.84
N ALA A 17 6.06 -8.71 0.93
CA ALA A 17 7.30 -8.07 1.33
C ALA A 17 7.65 -6.91 0.38
N LEU A 18 7.50 -7.13 -0.93
CA LEU A 18 7.68 -6.08 -1.94
C LEU A 18 6.74 -4.90 -1.71
N THR A 19 5.46 -5.15 -1.43
CA THR A 19 4.47 -4.09 -1.17
C THR A 19 4.84 -3.28 0.08
N CYS A 20 5.33 -3.92 1.15
CA CYS A 20 5.79 -3.23 2.35
C CYS A 20 7.00 -2.35 2.06
N ILE A 21 7.99 -2.88 1.34
CA ILE A 21 9.20 -2.13 0.96
C ILE A 21 8.83 -0.91 0.10
N LEU A 22 7.99 -1.10 -0.92
CA LEU A 22 7.55 -0.01 -1.78
C LEU A 22 6.77 1.06 -1.01
N THR A 23 5.91 0.65 -0.07
CA THR A 23 5.19 1.57 0.83
C THR A 23 6.14 2.44 1.66
N ILE A 24 7.16 1.82 2.27
CA ILE A 24 8.15 2.52 3.09
C ILE A 24 8.97 3.49 2.22
N ILE A 25 9.39 3.06 1.03
CA ILE A 25 10.11 3.90 0.09
C ILE A 25 9.25 5.09 -0.35
N SER A 26 7.98 4.86 -0.70
CA SER A 26 7.04 5.94 -1.06
C SER A 26 6.87 6.97 0.06
N ALA A 27 6.75 6.53 1.32
CA ALA A 27 6.69 7.42 2.47
C ALA A 27 7.98 8.24 2.65
N ALA A 28 9.14 7.58 2.56
CA ALA A 28 10.44 8.23 2.67
C ALA A 28 10.70 9.23 1.54
N LEU A 29 10.29 8.90 0.31
CA LEU A 29 10.40 9.80 -0.85
C LEU A 29 9.53 11.04 -0.68
N LEU A 30 8.27 10.91 -0.22
CA LEU A 30 7.45 12.09 0.02
C LEU A 30 8.07 12.97 1.13
N ALA A 31 8.65 12.37 2.17
CA ALA A 31 9.31 13.10 3.25
C ALA A 31 10.52 13.88 2.72
N ALA A 32 11.38 13.22 1.95
CA ALA A 32 12.53 13.84 1.30
C ALA A 32 12.14 14.85 0.22
N GLY A 33 10.94 14.75 -0.34
CA GLY A 33 10.40 15.69 -1.33
C GLY A 33 9.94 17.02 -0.72
N ARG A 34 9.80 17.10 0.62
CA ARG A 34 9.53 18.33 1.35
C ARG A 34 10.87 18.97 1.74
N PHE A 35 11.39 19.91 0.94
CA PHE A 35 12.44 20.82 1.42
C PHE A 35 11.82 22.11 1.94
N GLU A 36 12.23 22.49 3.14
CA GLU A 36 11.96 23.78 3.76
C GLU A 36 12.96 24.80 3.20
N THR A 37 12.49 25.80 2.45
CA THR A 37 13.36 26.86 1.93
C THR A 37 13.05 28.17 2.63
N TYR A 38 14.02 28.72 3.34
CA TYR A 38 13.89 29.98 4.06
C TYR A 38 13.92 31.16 3.08
N ILE A 39 12.84 31.94 3.03
CA ILE A 39 12.82 33.24 2.36
C ILE A 39 12.73 34.34 3.42
N GLU A 40 13.73 35.22 3.46
CA GLU A 40 13.75 36.47 4.25
C GLU A 40 13.58 36.31 5.77
N GLY A 41 14.17 35.27 6.39
CA GLY A 41 14.17 35.12 7.85
C GLY A 41 12.82 34.72 8.47
N ASN A 42 11.77 34.61 7.66
CA ASN A 42 10.54 33.92 8.03
C ASN A 42 10.61 32.47 7.52
N LEU A 43 10.18 31.53 8.35
CA LEU A 43 10.05 30.12 7.97
C LEU A 43 8.81 29.99 7.08
N VAL A 44 8.87 30.54 5.87
CA VAL A 44 7.85 30.31 4.86
C VAL A 44 8.13 28.93 4.33
N LEU A 45 7.21 28.00 4.58
CA LEU A 45 7.25 26.64 4.06
C LEU A 45 6.97 26.67 2.54
N ILE A 46 7.86 27.30 1.79
CA ILE A 46 7.84 27.24 0.33
C ILE A 46 8.46 25.90 0.05
N ALA A 47 7.56 24.96 -0.25
CA ALA A 47 7.89 23.63 -0.72
C ALA A 47 8.94 23.77 -1.84
N GLY A 48 10.21 23.62 -1.47
CA GLY A 48 11.31 23.43 -2.38
C GLY A 48 11.13 22.04 -2.95
N VAL A 49 10.14 21.90 -3.83
CA VAL A 49 9.73 20.61 -4.33
C VAL A 49 10.84 20.10 -5.23
N ASN A 50 11.61 19.12 -4.75
CA ASN A 50 12.47 18.37 -5.65
C ASN A 50 11.56 17.54 -6.57
N LEU A 51 11.28 18.09 -7.76
CA LEU A 51 10.39 17.47 -8.74
C LEU A 51 10.81 16.04 -9.07
N GLY A 52 12.12 15.73 -9.08
CA GLY A 52 12.61 14.37 -9.29
C GLY A 52 12.16 13.41 -8.18
N VAL A 53 12.21 13.86 -6.93
CA VAL A 53 11.75 13.07 -5.77
C VAL A 53 10.23 12.90 -5.76
N LEU A 54 9.48 13.91 -6.20
CA LEU A 54 8.02 13.77 -6.34
C LEU A 54 7.61 12.85 -7.49
N VAL A 55 8.28 12.92 -8.63
CA VAL A 55 8.05 11.98 -9.73
C VAL A 55 8.33 10.56 -9.26
N ALA A 56 9.44 10.34 -8.54
CA ALA A 56 9.72 9.05 -7.92
C ALA A 56 8.62 8.63 -6.93
N THR A 57 8.14 9.54 -6.09
CA THR A 57 7.03 9.26 -5.15
C THR A 57 5.77 8.78 -5.88
N VAL A 58 5.36 9.46 -6.96
CA VAL A 58 4.20 9.07 -7.78
C VAL A 58 4.43 7.70 -8.42
N ILE A 59 5.59 7.46 -9.02
CA ILE A 59 5.91 6.17 -9.65
C ILE A 59 5.85 5.03 -8.63
N PHE A 60 6.52 5.18 -7.49
CA PHE A 60 6.57 4.14 -6.45
C PHE A 60 5.20 3.88 -5.82
N THR A 61 4.38 4.91 -5.62
CA THR A 61 3.01 4.76 -5.09
C THR A 61 2.11 4.04 -6.09
N MET A 62 2.20 4.34 -7.40
CA MET A 62 1.52 3.59 -8.46
C MET A 62 1.94 2.11 -8.48
N PHE A 63 3.25 1.83 -8.38
CA PHE A 63 3.74 0.45 -8.27
C PHE A 63 3.20 -0.25 -7.02
N THR A 64 3.13 0.44 -5.89
CA THR A 64 2.56 -0.11 -4.64
C THR A 64 1.08 -0.44 -4.81
N THR A 65 0.29 0.45 -5.42
CA THR A 65 -1.11 0.15 -5.74
C THR A 65 -1.23 -1.06 -6.66
N ALA A 66 -0.38 -1.16 -7.69
CA ALA A 66 -0.35 -2.29 -8.61
C ALA A 66 0.00 -3.62 -7.91
N THR A 67 0.94 -3.64 -6.96
CA THR A 67 1.27 -4.86 -6.19
C THR A 67 0.13 -5.27 -5.25
N ILE A 68 -0.63 -4.31 -4.71
CA ILE A 68 -1.84 -4.60 -3.92
C ILE A 68 -2.95 -5.17 -4.80
N VAL A 69 -3.18 -4.61 -5.99
CA VAL A 69 -4.10 -5.16 -6.99
C VAL A 69 -3.70 -6.59 -7.36
N LEU A 70 -2.42 -6.83 -7.62
CA LEU A 70 -1.90 -8.17 -7.92
C LEU A 70 -2.13 -9.12 -6.74
N THR A 71 -1.91 -8.67 -5.50
CA THR A 71 -2.19 -9.44 -4.28
C THR A 71 -3.67 -9.81 -4.20
N PHE A 72 -4.57 -8.85 -4.46
CA PHE A 72 -6.01 -9.07 -4.49
C PHE A 72 -6.44 -10.07 -5.58
N ILE A 73 -5.93 -9.93 -6.80
CA ILE A 73 -6.23 -10.83 -7.91
C ILE A 73 -5.73 -12.25 -7.59
N LEU A 74 -4.48 -12.38 -7.13
CA LEU A 74 -3.91 -13.68 -6.76
C LEU A 74 -4.66 -14.31 -5.59
N TYR A 75 -5.11 -13.52 -4.63
CA TYR A 75 -5.97 -13.99 -3.54
C TYR A 75 -7.30 -14.52 -4.07
N ASN A 76 -8.01 -13.75 -4.91
CA ASN A 76 -9.29 -14.16 -5.50
C ASN A 76 -9.15 -15.40 -6.39
N LEU A 77 -8.15 -15.45 -7.28
CA LEU A 77 -7.91 -16.63 -8.13
C LEU A 77 -7.58 -17.89 -7.31
N LYS A 78 -6.82 -17.74 -6.22
CA LYS A 78 -6.46 -18.86 -5.33
C LYS A 78 -7.63 -19.27 -4.42
N MET A 79 -8.44 -18.32 -3.97
CA MET A 79 -9.64 -18.56 -3.17
C MET A 79 -10.75 -19.19 -4.00
N ALA A 80 -11.04 -18.69 -5.21
CA ALA A 80 -12.11 -19.19 -6.09
C ALA A 80 -12.01 -20.71 -6.34
N LYS A 81 -10.79 -21.23 -6.54
CA LYS A 81 -10.54 -22.68 -6.70
C LYS A 81 -10.71 -23.52 -5.42
N ARG A 82 -10.98 -22.91 -4.27
CA ARG A 82 -11.04 -23.59 -2.96
C ARG A 82 -12.23 -23.16 -2.10
N ILE A 83 -13.19 -22.41 -2.65
CA ILE A 83 -14.37 -21.89 -1.93
C ILE A 83 -15.12 -23.01 -1.18
N GLU A 84 -15.10 -24.25 -1.66
CA GLU A 84 -15.70 -25.40 -0.96
C GLU A 84 -14.95 -25.79 0.31
N ASP A 85 -13.61 -25.83 0.31
CA ASP A 85 -12.79 -26.06 1.51
C ASP A 85 -12.87 -24.88 2.50
N PHE A 86 -13.11 -23.67 1.98
CA PHE A 86 -13.04 -22.41 2.75
C PHE A 86 -14.36 -21.93 3.34
N LYS A 87 -15.52 -22.45 2.92
CA LYS A 87 -16.82 -22.15 3.57
C LYS A 87 -16.80 -22.39 5.09
N ARG A 88 -15.87 -23.22 5.60
CA ARG A 88 -15.66 -23.47 7.04
C ARG A 88 -14.85 -22.41 7.79
N PHE A 89 -14.10 -21.51 7.15
CA PHE A 89 -13.18 -20.60 7.84
C PHE A 89 -13.72 -19.16 7.90
N LYS A 90 -14.26 -18.77 9.07
CA LYS A 90 -14.78 -17.43 9.40
C LYS A 90 -13.83 -16.28 8.99
N TYR A 91 -12.52 -16.52 9.04
CA TYR A 91 -11.48 -15.52 8.76
C TYR A 91 -11.26 -15.22 7.27
N ALA A 92 -11.68 -16.09 6.33
CA ALA A 92 -11.44 -15.90 4.90
C ALA A 92 -12.16 -14.67 4.31
N LYS A 93 -13.39 -14.39 4.79
CA LYS A 93 -14.17 -13.21 4.39
C LYS A 93 -13.56 -11.92 4.93
N LEU A 94 -13.09 -11.94 6.18
CA LEU A 94 -12.47 -10.81 6.85
C LEU A 94 -11.18 -10.37 6.12
N THR A 95 -10.37 -11.35 5.71
CA THR A 95 -9.14 -11.13 4.94
C THR A 95 -9.41 -10.45 3.59
N LEU A 96 -10.51 -10.76 2.89
CA LEU A 96 -10.87 -10.10 1.64
C LEU A 96 -11.23 -8.62 1.87
N ILE A 97 -11.99 -8.33 2.93
CA ILE A 97 -12.38 -6.96 3.30
C ILE A 97 -11.12 -6.12 3.58
N PHE A 98 -10.15 -6.67 4.33
CA PHE A 98 -8.91 -5.94 4.63
C PHE A 98 -8.10 -5.59 3.38
N VAL A 99 -7.96 -6.49 2.42
CA VAL A 99 -7.25 -6.21 1.15
C VAL A 99 -8.00 -5.16 0.34
N PHE A 100 -9.33 -5.23 0.31
CA PHE A 100 -10.15 -4.26 -0.41
C PHE A 100 -10.06 -2.86 0.20
N VAL A 101 -10.15 -2.74 1.52
CA VAL A 101 -9.97 -1.46 2.22
C VAL A 101 -8.56 -0.92 2.02
N ALA A 102 -7.53 -1.78 2.08
CA ALA A 102 -6.16 -1.38 1.75
C ALA A 102 -6.07 -0.84 0.32
N LEU A 103 -6.69 -1.49 -0.66
CA LEU A 103 -6.70 -1.03 -2.05
C LEU A 103 -7.32 0.37 -2.20
N ILE A 104 -8.41 0.67 -1.47
CA ILE A 104 -8.99 2.02 -1.44
C ILE A 104 -7.99 3.02 -0.84
N LEU A 105 -7.41 2.71 0.32
CA LEU A 105 -6.46 3.62 1.00
C LEU A 105 -5.23 3.92 0.13
N TYR A 106 -4.65 2.91 -0.50
CA TYR A 106 -3.51 3.10 -1.38
C TYR A 106 -3.87 3.79 -2.70
N SER A 107 -5.14 3.72 -3.14
CA SER A 107 -5.61 4.55 -4.26
C SER A 107 -5.65 6.02 -3.86
N ILE A 108 -6.16 6.33 -2.66
CA ILE A 108 -6.15 7.70 -2.10
C ILE A 108 -4.71 8.21 -1.92
N ALA A 109 -3.80 7.37 -1.45
CA ALA A 109 -2.38 7.72 -1.33
C ALA A 109 -1.79 8.10 -2.70
N THR A 110 -2.02 7.28 -3.74
CA THR A 110 -1.53 7.55 -5.09
C THR A 110 -2.14 8.83 -5.67
N THR A 111 -3.44 9.07 -5.48
CA THR A 111 -4.06 10.34 -5.89
C THR A 111 -3.48 11.53 -5.14
N SER A 112 -3.23 11.41 -3.83
CA SER A 112 -2.65 12.49 -3.01
C SER A 112 -1.22 12.82 -3.44
N ALA A 113 -0.39 11.80 -3.74
CA ALA A 113 0.95 12.00 -4.28
C ALA A 113 0.93 12.68 -5.65
N PHE A 114 -0.01 12.29 -6.52
CA PHE A 114 -0.17 12.91 -7.83
C PHE A 114 -0.61 14.38 -7.71
N LEU A 115 -1.59 14.68 -6.85
CA LEU A 115 -2.03 16.06 -6.60
C LEU A 115 -0.92 16.91 -5.99
N TYR A 116 -0.12 16.35 -5.08
CA TYR A 116 1.06 17.01 -4.51
C TYR A 116 2.10 17.33 -5.60
N PHE A 117 2.33 16.42 -6.54
CA PHE A 117 3.18 16.65 -7.71
C PHE A 117 2.64 17.76 -8.63
N VAL A 118 1.35 17.72 -8.97
CA VAL A 118 0.72 18.77 -9.80
C VAL A 118 0.83 20.13 -9.14
N LEU A 119 0.59 20.22 -7.83
CA LEU A 119 0.74 21.46 -7.07
C LEU A 119 2.17 22.00 -7.14
N GLY A 120 3.18 21.15 -6.94
CA GLY A 120 4.59 21.53 -7.09
C GLY A 120 4.94 22.03 -8.50
N LEU A 121 4.34 21.43 -9.53
CA LEU A 121 4.53 21.85 -10.92
C LEU A 121 3.86 23.21 -11.22
N VAL A 122 2.66 23.44 -10.70
CA VAL A 122 1.97 24.74 -10.84
C VAL A 122 2.76 25.86 -10.17
N VAL A 123 3.24 25.63 -8.95
CA VAL A 123 4.05 26.61 -8.20
C VAL A 123 5.33 26.97 -8.95
N LYS A 124 6.03 25.98 -9.52
CA LYS A 124 7.24 26.23 -10.30
C LYS A 124 6.99 27.07 -11.56
N ASN A 125 5.82 26.94 -12.18
CA ASN A 125 5.49 27.60 -13.45
C ASN A 125 4.73 28.92 -13.30
N MET A 126 4.24 29.26 -12.10
CA MET A 126 3.51 30.51 -11.84
C MET A 126 4.41 31.59 -11.24
N LYS A 127 4.47 32.75 -11.89
CA LYS A 127 5.21 33.92 -11.38
C LYS A 127 4.62 34.53 -10.10
N ASN A 128 3.30 34.38 -9.89
CA ASN A 128 2.55 34.89 -8.73
C ASN A 128 1.58 33.82 -8.20
N ALA A 129 2.11 32.73 -7.66
CA ALA A 129 1.27 31.76 -6.96
C ALA A 129 0.77 32.35 -5.63
N ASN A 130 -0.51 32.13 -5.28
CA ASN A 130 -0.99 32.45 -3.93
C ASN A 130 -0.39 31.44 -2.94
N LEU A 131 0.73 31.82 -2.32
CA LEU A 131 1.54 30.97 -1.46
C LEU A 131 0.74 30.40 -0.27
N ASN A 132 -0.24 31.15 0.25
CA ASN A 132 -1.09 30.69 1.36
C ASN A 132 -1.97 29.51 0.93
N LEU A 133 -2.59 29.60 -0.25
CA LEU A 133 -3.45 28.54 -0.77
C LEU A 133 -2.65 27.28 -1.12
N VAL A 134 -1.45 27.46 -1.69
CA VAL A 134 -0.51 26.38 -1.99
C VAL A 134 -0.06 25.67 -0.71
N SER A 135 0.27 26.40 0.35
CA SER A 135 0.68 25.82 1.63
C SER A 135 -0.41 24.93 2.22
N VAL A 136 -1.66 25.42 2.24
CA VAL A 136 -2.80 24.69 2.79
C VAL A 136 -3.06 23.38 2.02
N PHE A 137 -3.09 23.43 0.69
CA PHE A 137 -3.30 22.22 -0.11
C PHE A 137 -2.13 21.24 -0.01
N SER A 138 -0.90 21.74 0.05
CA SER A 138 0.30 20.93 0.26
C SER A 138 0.22 20.12 1.55
N ASP A 139 -0.18 20.76 2.66
CA ASP A 139 -0.35 20.09 3.95
C ASP A 139 -1.49 19.07 3.92
N ILE A 140 -2.64 19.41 3.33
CA ILE A 140 -3.78 18.49 3.20
C ILE A 140 -3.36 17.22 2.45
N PHE A 141 -2.72 17.36 1.28
CA PHE A 141 -2.30 16.20 0.48
C PHE A 141 -1.21 15.38 1.18
N SER A 142 -0.28 16.03 1.87
CA SER A 142 0.76 15.35 2.64
C SER A 142 0.17 14.54 3.80
N VAL A 143 -0.74 15.13 4.57
CA VAL A 143 -1.43 14.46 5.69
C VAL A 143 -2.26 13.29 5.19
N LEU A 144 -3.07 13.48 4.14
CA LEU A 144 -3.86 12.41 3.54
C LEU A 144 -2.96 11.25 3.07
N PHE A 145 -1.83 11.57 2.44
CA PHE A 145 -0.87 10.57 2.01
C PHE A 145 -0.32 9.74 3.17
N TYR A 146 0.25 10.37 4.20
CA TYR A 146 0.83 9.64 5.32
C TYR A 146 -0.20 8.86 6.12
N LEU A 147 -1.39 9.44 6.33
CA LEU A 147 -2.47 8.78 7.04
C LEU A 147 -2.91 7.50 6.31
N THR A 148 -3.12 7.59 4.99
CA THR A 148 -3.55 6.43 4.19
C THR A 148 -2.46 5.38 4.05
N ILE A 149 -1.18 5.78 3.93
CA ILE A 149 -0.03 4.87 3.96
C ILE A 149 0.08 4.15 5.31
N LEU A 150 -0.03 4.88 6.43
CA LEU A 150 0.09 4.31 7.77
C LEU A 150 -1.03 3.30 8.06
N VAL A 151 -2.27 3.69 7.81
CA VAL A 151 -3.43 2.81 7.99
C VAL A 151 -3.37 1.63 7.01
N GLY A 152 -3.01 1.89 5.74
CA GLY A 152 -2.84 0.88 4.71
C GLY A 152 -1.79 -0.18 5.10
N LEU A 153 -0.65 0.25 5.62
CA LEU A 153 0.40 -0.65 6.12
C LEU A 153 -0.11 -1.51 7.28
N GLY A 154 -0.86 -0.93 8.22
CA GLY A 154 -1.49 -1.67 9.32
C GLY A 154 -2.47 -2.76 8.83
N LEU A 155 -3.28 -2.46 7.82
CA LEU A 155 -4.20 -3.43 7.22
C LEU A 155 -3.45 -4.55 6.48
N ILE A 156 -2.38 -4.20 5.78
CA ILE A 156 -1.51 -5.15 5.07
C ILE A 156 -0.86 -6.10 6.08
N VAL A 157 -0.26 -5.59 7.16
CA VAL A 157 0.32 -6.43 8.23
C VAL A 157 -0.73 -7.35 8.85
N THR A 158 -1.92 -6.82 9.15
CA THR A 158 -3.04 -7.62 9.69
C THR A 158 -3.46 -8.72 8.72
N TYR A 159 -3.53 -8.42 7.42
CA TYR A 159 -3.81 -9.40 6.37
C TYR A 159 -2.78 -10.53 6.37
N TYR A 160 -1.49 -10.23 6.49
CA TYR A 160 -0.43 -11.24 6.53
C TYR A 160 -0.53 -12.16 7.75
N VAL A 161 -0.82 -11.60 8.93
CA VAL A 161 -1.03 -12.38 10.16
C VAL A 161 -2.21 -13.34 9.99
N LEU A 162 -3.35 -12.85 9.48
CA LEU A 162 -4.53 -13.69 9.25
C LEU A 162 -4.27 -14.78 8.21
N PHE A 163 -3.56 -14.44 7.13
CA PHE A 163 -3.17 -15.40 6.09
C PHE A 163 -2.32 -16.54 6.66
N ASN A 164 -1.35 -16.23 7.53
CA ASN A 164 -0.52 -17.24 8.20
C ASN A 164 -1.32 -18.16 9.12
N ILE A 165 -2.27 -17.61 9.88
CA ILE A 165 -3.18 -18.40 10.73
C ILE A 165 -4.00 -19.37 9.88
N ILE A 166 -4.59 -18.87 8.79
CA ILE A 166 -5.40 -19.68 7.87
C ILE A 166 -4.54 -20.81 7.27
N TYR A 167 -3.34 -20.49 6.77
CA TYR A 167 -2.43 -21.47 6.19
C TYR A 167 -2.05 -22.58 7.18
N LYS A 168 -1.70 -22.22 8.41
CA LYS A 168 -1.34 -23.16 9.48
C LYS A 168 -2.50 -24.13 9.78
N ASN A 169 -3.73 -23.62 9.84
CA ASN A 169 -4.91 -24.43 10.11
C ASN A 169 -5.21 -25.42 8.97
N ILE A 170 -5.08 -25.01 7.71
CA ILE A 170 -5.25 -25.90 6.56
C ILE A 170 -4.19 -27.00 6.54
N SER A 171 -2.94 -26.65 6.85
CA SER A 171 -1.84 -27.62 6.90
C SER A 171 -2.10 -28.70 7.96
N ARG A 172 -2.59 -28.30 9.15
CA ARG A 172 -2.97 -29.22 10.23
C ARG A 172 -4.11 -30.15 9.82
N ALA A 173 -5.21 -29.60 9.33
CA ALA A 173 -6.38 -30.38 8.91
C ALA A 173 -6.03 -31.43 7.84
N ARG A 174 -5.14 -31.10 6.89
CA ARG A 174 -4.68 -32.06 5.88
C ARG A 174 -3.78 -33.16 6.43
N ARG A 175 -2.93 -32.86 7.42
CA ARG A 175 -2.11 -33.88 8.11
C ARG A 175 -3.00 -34.82 8.92
N GLU A 176 -4.03 -34.29 9.56
CA GLU A 176 -5.02 -35.08 10.30
C GLU A 176 -5.85 -35.98 9.37
N GLN A 177 -6.23 -35.49 8.18
CA GLN A 177 -6.88 -36.33 7.17
C GLN A 177 -5.96 -37.42 6.62
N ALA A 178 -4.68 -37.14 6.40
CA ALA A 178 -3.72 -38.14 5.94
C ALA A 178 -3.55 -39.29 6.94
N LYS A 179 -3.47 -38.98 8.24
CA LYS A 179 -3.37 -39.98 9.32
C LYS A 179 -4.62 -40.84 9.53
N LYS A 180 -5.80 -40.40 9.04
CA LYS A 180 -7.05 -41.18 9.15
C LYS A 180 -7.25 -42.16 8.00
N ASN A 181 -6.48 -42.01 6.93
CA ASN A 181 -6.54 -42.85 5.74
C ASN A 181 -5.38 -43.85 5.66
N GLU A 182 -4.49 -43.86 6.66
CA GLU A 182 -3.51 -44.93 6.96
C GLU A 182 -4.09 -45.81 8.07
#